data_AF-A0A9E0FJR4-F1
#
_entry.id   AF-A0A9E0FJR4-F1
#
_cell.length_a   1.000
_cell.length_b   1.000
_cell.length_c   1.000
_cell.angle_alpha   90.00
_cell.angle_beta   90.00
_cell.angle_gamma   90.00
#
_symmetry.space_group_name_H-M   'P 1'
#
loop_
_entity.id
_entity.type
_entity.pdbx_description
1 polymer ?
#
loop_
_entity_poly.entity_id
_entity_poly.type
_entity_poly.pdbx_seq_one_letter_code
_entity_poly.pdbx_strand_id
1 'polypeptide(L)'
;KNEAVKLAAGFKNFTRNEAGYFKDEDDKKCLRKAYSYEPFYMAYETKDGGKEQYNDVIGQYNAMNDELFADTKYSSDTTAKVKVLSVYAASLIDTMEVMDQMIYEIYRKMQDYFKASVKAVLETGRDYDDFDDFDEESELMFAYAVLKGCRMKALHTEKYEGIVLGVCDKVMAGEIFTDDDTDKNVVSKAALVYSETVRNREYQDYGRGKGGALWS
;
A
#
# COMPACT_ATOMS: atom_id res chain seq x y z
N LYS A 1 16.05 15.60 18.88
CA LYS A 1 15.07 14.75 18.15
C LYS A 1 15.39 14.82 16.66
N ASN A 2 15.37 13.69 15.96
CA ASN A 2 15.61 13.58 14.52
C ASN A 2 14.60 14.46 13.73
N GLU A 3 15.02 15.06 12.61
CA GLU A 3 14.16 15.93 11.77
C GLU A 3 12.88 15.23 11.30
N ALA A 4 12.95 13.92 11.00
CA ALA A 4 11.76 13.12 10.67
C ALA A 4 10.70 13.14 11.79
N VAL A 5 11.13 13.04 13.04
CA VAL A 5 10.23 13.07 14.21
C VAL A 5 9.60 14.46 14.38
N LYS A 6 10.34 15.52 14.08
CA LYS A 6 9.80 16.89 14.12
C LYS A 6 8.75 17.12 13.05
N LEU A 7 9.00 16.62 11.83
CA LEU A 7 8.05 16.67 10.73
C LEU A 7 6.75 15.93 11.09
N ALA A 8 6.85 14.68 11.53
CA ALA A 8 5.68 13.87 11.85
C ALA A 8 4.88 14.43 13.03
N ALA A 9 5.55 14.96 14.06
CA ALA A 9 4.88 15.64 15.18
C ALA A 9 4.03 16.86 14.75
N GLY A 10 4.33 17.44 13.58
CA GLY A 10 3.60 18.56 13.00
C GLY A 10 2.29 18.18 12.31
N PHE A 11 2.10 16.91 11.93
CA PHE A 11 0.95 16.45 11.15
C PHE A 11 -0.41 16.70 11.80
N LYS A 12 -0.48 16.62 13.14
CA LYS A 12 -1.69 16.98 13.89
C LYS A 12 -2.16 18.43 13.68
N ASN A 13 -1.25 19.31 13.24
CA ASN A 13 -1.55 20.73 13.01
C ASN A 13 -1.72 21.07 11.52
N PHE A 14 -1.56 20.09 10.61
CA PHE A 14 -1.76 20.35 9.19
C PHE A 14 -3.25 20.64 8.91
N THR A 15 -3.51 21.45 7.90
CA THR A 15 -4.88 21.78 7.51
C THR A 15 -5.61 20.53 7.00
N ARG A 16 -6.85 20.33 7.45
CA ARG A 16 -7.77 19.32 6.92
C ARG A 16 -8.78 20.00 5.98
N ASN A 17 -9.29 19.26 5.00
CA ASN A 17 -10.43 19.70 4.20
C ASN A 17 -11.76 19.45 4.95
N GLU A 18 -12.89 19.79 4.31
CA GLU A 18 -14.22 19.63 4.92
C GLU A 18 -14.58 18.17 5.23
N ALA A 19 -14.03 17.21 4.48
CA ALA A 19 -14.22 15.79 4.72
C ALA A 19 -13.33 15.25 5.86
N GLY A 20 -12.32 16.00 6.31
CA GLY A 20 -11.52 15.67 7.48
C GLY A 20 -10.15 15.04 7.19
N TYR A 21 -9.67 15.03 5.95
CA TYR A 21 -8.32 14.56 5.60
C TYR A 21 -7.40 15.69 5.11
N PHE A 22 -6.08 15.44 5.08
CA PHE A 22 -5.06 16.44 4.75
C PHE A 22 -5.38 17.21 3.46
N LYS A 23 -5.37 18.54 3.58
CA LYS A 23 -5.54 19.48 2.49
C LYS A 23 -4.18 19.81 1.85
N ASP A 24 -4.10 19.74 0.52
CA ASP A 24 -2.98 20.28 -0.26
C ASP A 24 -3.29 21.69 -0.77
N GLU A 25 -2.31 22.31 -1.44
CA GLU A 25 -2.42 23.66 -2.00
C GLU A 25 -3.59 23.80 -2.99
N ASP A 26 -3.87 22.74 -3.76
CA ASP A 26 -4.93 22.70 -4.78
C ASP A 26 -6.28 22.13 -4.30
N ASP A 27 -6.36 21.69 -3.04
CA ASP A 27 -7.49 20.91 -2.47
C ASP A 27 -7.93 19.70 -3.33
N LYS A 28 -6.99 19.11 -4.09
CA LYS A 28 -7.30 18.06 -5.07
C LYS A 28 -7.60 16.73 -4.38
N LYS A 29 -8.87 16.36 -4.26
CA LYS A 29 -9.28 15.12 -3.60
C LYS A 29 -8.79 13.87 -4.38
N CYS A 30 -8.00 13.01 -3.73
CA CYS A 30 -7.49 11.77 -4.35
C CYS A 30 -7.01 10.76 -3.31
N LEU A 31 -7.39 9.48 -3.46
CA LEU A 31 -7.01 8.40 -2.54
C LEU A 31 -5.49 8.20 -2.41
N ARG A 32 -4.74 8.43 -3.48
CA ARG A 32 -3.27 8.24 -3.49
C ARG A 32 -2.53 9.11 -2.47
N LYS A 33 -3.15 10.21 -2.02
CA LYS A 33 -2.61 11.10 -0.99
C LYS A 33 -2.38 10.41 0.34
N ALA A 34 -3.14 9.35 0.64
CA ALA A 34 -2.98 8.61 1.87
C ALA A 34 -1.54 8.08 2.00
N TYR A 35 -0.92 7.66 0.90
CA TYR A 35 0.46 7.15 0.88
C TYR A 35 1.50 8.21 1.30
N SER A 36 1.21 9.49 1.07
CA SER A 36 2.16 10.58 1.36
C SER A 36 2.27 10.92 2.84
N TYR A 37 1.24 10.61 3.64
CA TYR A 37 1.17 11.04 5.03
C TYR A 37 0.88 9.88 5.99
N GLU A 38 -0.14 9.07 5.72
CA GLU A 38 -0.74 8.20 6.74
C GLU A 38 0.18 7.08 7.24
N PRO A 39 0.94 6.34 6.38
CA PRO A 39 1.86 5.33 6.88
C PRO A 39 2.93 5.92 7.78
N PHE A 40 3.47 7.08 7.40
CA PHE A 40 4.52 7.74 8.16
C PHE A 40 3.96 8.35 9.46
N TYR A 41 2.76 8.93 9.41
CA TYR A 41 2.08 9.48 10.58
C TYR A 41 1.74 8.38 11.59
N MET A 42 1.18 7.26 11.13
CA MET A 42 0.91 6.10 11.98
C MET A 42 2.20 5.54 12.58
N ALA A 43 3.28 5.39 11.79
CA ALA A 43 4.56 4.92 12.30
C ALA A 43 5.12 5.82 13.42
N TYR A 44 5.01 7.15 13.25
CA TYR A 44 5.36 8.09 14.30
C TYR A 44 4.47 7.93 15.53
N GLU A 45 3.15 7.88 15.38
CA GLU A 45 2.23 7.74 16.51
C GLU A 45 2.48 6.45 17.29
N THR A 46 2.78 5.34 16.60
CA THR A 46 3.09 4.06 17.24
C THR A 46 4.39 4.12 18.02
N LYS A 47 5.43 4.75 17.47
CA LYS A 47 6.80 4.67 18.01
C LYS A 47 7.14 5.81 18.99
N ASP A 48 6.72 7.02 18.66
CA ASP A 48 7.18 8.26 19.31
C ASP A 48 6.03 9.15 19.81
N GLY A 49 4.86 9.10 19.17
CA GLY A 49 3.72 9.99 19.44
C GLY A 49 2.78 9.53 20.56
N GLY A 50 2.99 8.33 21.10
CA GLY A 50 2.16 7.81 22.20
C GLY A 50 0.74 7.41 21.80
N LYS A 51 0.48 7.26 20.49
CA LYS A 51 -0.79 6.82 19.89
C LYS A 51 -1.96 7.78 20.10
N GLU A 52 -1.70 9.04 20.44
CA GLU A 52 -2.73 10.04 20.70
C GLU A 52 -3.55 10.38 19.44
N GLN A 53 -2.94 10.27 18.26
CA GLN A 53 -3.54 10.64 16.97
C GLN A 53 -3.88 9.45 16.08
N TYR A 54 -3.97 8.23 16.63
CA TYR A 54 -4.46 7.07 15.87
C TYR A 54 -5.83 7.34 15.25
N ASN A 55 -6.76 7.88 16.05
CA ASN A 55 -8.12 8.16 15.60
C ASN A 55 -8.17 9.21 14.48
N ASP A 56 -7.21 10.13 14.43
CA ASP A 56 -7.07 11.10 13.35
C ASP A 56 -6.69 10.38 12.04
N VAL A 57 -5.59 9.62 12.03
CA VAL A 57 -5.16 8.80 10.85
C VAL A 57 -6.31 7.93 10.33
N ILE A 58 -7.01 7.25 11.22
CA ILE A 58 -8.10 6.34 10.87
C ILE A 58 -9.31 7.13 10.35
N GLY A 59 -9.60 8.28 10.96
CA GLY A 59 -10.62 9.21 10.51
C GLY A 59 -10.37 9.67 9.08
N GLN A 60 -9.12 9.96 8.74
CA GLN A 60 -8.72 10.33 7.38
C GLN A 60 -8.94 9.20 6.38
N TYR A 61 -8.53 7.97 6.70
CA TYR A 61 -8.81 6.81 5.87
C TYR A 61 -10.31 6.58 5.64
N ASN A 62 -11.11 6.71 6.70
CA ASN A 62 -12.58 6.58 6.60
C ASN A 62 -13.16 7.63 5.67
N ALA A 63 -12.81 8.90 5.89
CA ALA A 63 -13.31 10.01 5.07
C ALA A 63 -12.91 9.88 3.60
N MET A 64 -11.65 9.54 3.34
CA MET A 64 -11.15 9.31 1.98
C MET A 64 -11.86 8.14 1.31
N ASN A 65 -12.07 7.04 2.03
CA ASN A 65 -12.76 5.88 1.49
C ASN A 65 -14.23 6.17 1.20
N ASP A 66 -14.93 6.81 2.13
CA ASP A 66 -16.36 7.11 2.03
C ASP A 66 -16.64 8.12 0.90
N GLU A 67 -15.76 9.10 0.71
CA GLU A 67 -15.92 10.13 -0.32
C GLU A 67 -15.42 9.68 -1.71
N LEU A 68 -14.29 8.98 -1.80
CA LEU A 68 -13.56 8.85 -3.08
C LEU A 68 -13.49 7.43 -3.65
N PHE A 69 -13.75 6.39 -2.84
CA PHE A 69 -13.52 5.00 -3.27
C PHE A 69 -14.48 4.56 -4.38
N ALA A 70 -15.78 4.84 -4.24
CA ALA A 70 -16.76 4.45 -5.24
C ALA A 70 -16.48 5.14 -6.59
N ASP A 71 -16.25 6.45 -6.56
CA ASP A 71 -15.95 7.24 -7.76
C ASP A 71 -14.68 6.76 -8.46
N THR A 72 -13.63 6.45 -7.69
CA THR A 72 -12.39 5.89 -8.24
C THR A 72 -12.64 4.51 -8.85
N LYS A 73 -13.33 3.62 -8.13
CA LYS A 73 -13.61 2.24 -8.57
C LYS A 73 -14.41 2.20 -9.88
N TYR A 74 -15.41 3.06 -10.01
CA TYR A 74 -16.30 3.08 -11.17
C TYR A 74 -15.87 4.06 -12.26
N SER A 75 -14.69 4.68 -12.12
CA SER A 75 -14.10 5.51 -13.16
C SER A 75 -13.94 4.73 -14.47
N SER A 76 -14.28 5.39 -15.59
CA SER A 76 -14.06 4.91 -16.95
C SER A 76 -12.60 4.98 -17.38
N ASP A 77 -11.79 5.84 -16.74
CA ASP A 77 -10.34 5.89 -16.93
C ASP A 77 -9.69 4.75 -16.15
N THR A 78 -9.52 3.61 -16.83
CA THR A 78 -8.94 2.40 -16.25
C THR A 78 -7.49 2.61 -15.78
N THR A 79 -6.68 3.34 -16.54
CA THR A 79 -5.27 3.58 -16.20
C THR A 79 -5.15 4.43 -14.94
N ALA A 80 -5.86 5.56 -14.87
CA ALA A 80 -5.86 6.41 -13.68
C ALA A 80 -6.43 5.71 -12.46
N LYS A 81 -7.52 4.94 -12.64
CA LYS A 81 -8.14 4.14 -11.57
C LYS A 81 -7.15 3.17 -10.95
N VAL A 82 -6.44 2.37 -11.77
CA VAL A 82 -5.50 1.39 -11.22
C VAL A 82 -4.32 2.07 -10.53
N LYS A 83 -3.79 3.16 -11.10
CA LYS A 83 -2.74 3.94 -10.44
C LYS A 83 -3.16 4.39 -9.04
N VAL A 84 -4.34 4.98 -8.93
CA VAL A 84 -4.87 5.49 -7.66
C VAL A 84 -5.13 4.35 -6.67
N LEU A 85 -5.78 3.27 -7.10
CA LEU A 85 -6.12 2.14 -6.23
C LEU A 85 -4.90 1.35 -5.77
N SER A 86 -3.87 1.20 -6.62
CA SER A 86 -2.63 0.49 -6.28
C SER A 86 -1.83 1.24 -5.22
N VAL A 87 -1.68 2.56 -5.37
CA VAL A 87 -1.05 3.41 -4.35
C VAL A 87 -1.87 3.46 -3.06
N TYR A 88 -3.20 3.50 -3.17
CA TYR A 88 -4.07 3.45 -2.00
C TYR A 88 -3.97 2.12 -1.24
N ALA A 89 -3.96 0.99 -1.94
CA ALA A 89 -3.74 -0.33 -1.36
C ALA A 89 -2.39 -0.42 -0.63
N ALA A 90 -1.32 0.10 -1.24
CA ALA A 90 -0.01 0.19 -0.60
C ALA A 90 -0.05 1.04 0.69
N SER A 91 -0.81 2.14 0.70
CA SER A 91 -0.94 2.99 1.89
C SER A 91 -1.60 2.27 3.06
N LEU A 92 -2.67 1.53 2.76
CA LEU A 92 -3.43 0.79 3.76
C LEU A 92 -2.56 -0.29 4.38
N ILE A 93 -1.87 -1.10 3.56
CA ILE A 93 -1.06 -2.20 4.08
C ILE A 93 0.20 -1.70 4.82
N ASP A 94 0.81 -0.60 4.39
CA ASP A 94 1.94 0.02 5.09
C ASP A 94 1.51 0.59 6.44
N THR A 95 0.36 1.27 6.49
CA THR A 95 -0.22 1.75 7.76
C THR A 95 -0.56 0.60 8.69
N MET A 96 -1.14 -0.48 8.15
CA MET A 96 -1.45 -1.69 8.92
C MET A 96 -0.20 -2.39 9.47
N GLU A 97 0.96 -2.29 8.81
CA GLU A 97 2.19 -2.92 9.30
C GLU A 97 2.72 -2.21 10.54
N VAL A 98 2.57 -0.89 10.59
CA VAL A 98 3.16 -0.04 11.64
C VAL A 98 2.18 0.32 12.74
N MET A 99 0.91 -0.06 12.64
CA MET A 99 -0.08 0.13 13.70
C MET A 99 0.02 -0.98 14.77
N ASP A 100 -0.30 -0.63 16.02
CA ASP A 100 -0.41 -1.62 17.09
C ASP A 100 -1.69 -2.47 16.93
N GLN A 101 -1.54 -3.80 16.98
CA GLN A 101 -2.62 -4.78 16.80
C GLN A 101 -3.70 -4.72 17.89
N MET A 102 -3.45 -4.06 19.03
CA MET A 102 -4.43 -3.94 20.12
C MET A 102 -5.75 -3.28 19.71
N ILE A 103 -5.84 -2.68 18.51
CA ILE A 103 -7.07 -2.10 17.98
C ILE A 103 -7.63 -2.93 16.80
N TYR A 104 -8.06 -4.15 17.12
CA TYR A 104 -8.49 -5.14 16.15
C TYR A 104 -9.63 -4.67 15.22
N GLU A 105 -10.60 -3.93 15.74
CA GLU A 105 -11.74 -3.43 14.94
C GLU A 105 -11.28 -2.49 13.83
N ILE A 106 -10.32 -1.60 14.16
CA ILE A 106 -9.75 -0.66 13.21
C ILE A 106 -8.88 -1.40 12.19
N TYR A 107 -8.04 -2.31 12.67
CA TYR A 107 -7.22 -3.14 11.79
C TYR A 107 -8.07 -3.91 10.79
N ARG A 108 -9.20 -4.49 11.22
CA ARG A 108 -10.15 -5.19 10.35
C ARG A 108 -10.77 -4.27 9.32
N LYS A 109 -11.22 -3.08 9.72
CA LYS A 109 -11.81 -2.11 8.79
C LYS A 109 -10.80 -1.68 7.71
N MET A 110 -9.55 -1.41 8.10
CA MET A 110 -8.48 -1.10 7.15
C MET A 110 -8.16 -2.28 6.23
N GLN A 111 -8.16 -3.50 6.76
CA GLN A 111 -8.00 -4.72 5.97
C GLN A 111 -9.11 -4.87 4.92
N ASP A 112 -10.35 -4.50 5.24
CA ASP A 112 -11.48 -4.55 4.31
C ASP A 112 -11.31 -3.51 3.18
N TYR A 113 -10.89 -2.29 3.50
CA TYR A 113 -10.54 -1.27 2.49
C TYR A 113 -9.40 -1.75 1.58
N PHE A 114 -8.39 -2.39 2.16
CA PHE A 114 -7.26 -2.93 1.41
C PHE A 114 -7.70 -4.02 0.44
N LYS A 115 -8.46 -5.01 0.93
CA LYS A 115 -9.02 -6.08 0.08
C LYS A 115 -9.94 -5.54 -1.00
N ALA A 116 -10.76 -4.54 -0.69
CA ALA A 116 -11.64 -3.90 -1.67
C ALA A 116 -10.82 -3.20 -2.77
N SER A 117 -9.73 -2.52 -2.40
CA SER A 117 -8.83 -1.85 -3.34
C SER A 117 -8.14 -2.86 -4.27
N VAL A 118 -7.59 -3.94 -3.70
CA VAL A 118 -6.97 -5.03 -4.48
C VAL A 118 -7.99 -5.64 -5.43
N LYS A 119 -9.19 -5.95 -4.95
CA LYS A 119 -10.25 -6.52 -5.79
C LYS A 119 -10.67 -5.56 -6.91
N ALA A 120 -10.77 -4.27 -6.63
CA ALA A 120 -11.16 -3.27 -7.63
C ALA A 120 -10.11 -3.12 -8.74
N VAL A 121 -8.82 -3.29 -8.44
CA VAL A 121 -7.77 -3.39 -9.47
C VAL A 121 -7.94 -4.65 -10.30
N LEU A 122 -8.17 -5.82 -9.68
CA LEU A 122 -8.35 -7.07 -10.42
C LEU A 122 -9.63 -7.09 -11.27
N GLU A 123 -10.69 -6.40 -10.83
CA GLU A 123 -11.96 -6.26 -11.56
C GLU A 123 -11.81 -5.47 -12.87
N THR A 124 -10.67 -4.84 -13.16
CA THR A 124 -10.45 -4.17 -14.45
C THR A 124 -10.24 -5.12 -15.61
N GLY A 125 -10.33 -6.44 -15.37
CA GLY A 125 -10.33 -7.46 -16.42
C GLY A 125 -8.96 -7.76 -17.01
N ARG A 126 -7.88 -7.42 -16.29
CA ARG A 126 -6.52 -7.77 -16.71
C ARG A 126 -6.13 -9.09 -16.06
N ASP A 127 -6.12 -10.14 -16.87
CA ASP A 127 -5.66 -11.46 -16.47
C ASP A 127 -4.13 -11.47 -16.29
N TYR A 128 -3.63 -12.56 -15.69
CA TYR A 128 -2.24 -12.80 -15.26
C TYR A 128 -1.14 -12.39 -16.27
N ASP A 129 -1.45 -12.37 -17.57
CA ASP A 129 -0.49 -12.14 -18.66
C ASP A 129 -0.48 -10.68 -19.20
N ASP A 130 -1.44 -9.82 -18.82
CA ASP A 130 -1.67 -8.49 -19.41
C ASP A 130 -1.25 -7.31 -18.49
N PHE A 131 -0.27 -7.54 -17.61
CA PHE A 131 0.30 -6.44 -16.82
C PHE A 131 1.17 -5.48 -17.66
N ASP A 132 1.52 -5.83 -18.90
CA ASP A 132 2.37 -5.03 -19.81
C ASP A 132 1.75 -3.69 -20.27
N ASP A 133 0.43 -3.52 -20.16
CA ASP A 133 -0.28 -2.29 -20.53
C ASP A 133 -0.40 -1.28 -19.36
N PHE A 134 0.28 -1.49 -18.23
CA PHE A 134 0.27 -0.55 -17.10
C PHE A 134 1.34 0.53 -17.25
N ASP A 135 1.13 1.68 -16.60
CA ASP A 135 2.30 2.46 -16.22
C ASP A 135 3.09 1.63 -15.21
N GLU A 136 4.36 1.38 -15.51
CA GLU A 136 5.28 0.53 -14.75
C GLU A 136 5.27 0.86 -13.24
N GLU A 137 5.16 2.14 -12.92
CA GLU A 137 4.99 2.66 -11.56
C GLU A 137 3.78 2.09 -10.80
N SER A 138 2.66 1.83 -11.47
CA SER A 138 1.43 1.30 -10.87
C SER A 138 1.48 -0.21 -10.73
N GLU A 139 2.03 -0.90 -11.73
CA GLU A 139 2.30 -2.34 -11.67
C GLU A 139 3.19 -2.67 -10.48
N LEU A 140 4.30 -1.95 -10.30
CA LEU A 140 5.21 -2.13 -9.18
C LEU A 140 4.54 -1.85 -7.82
N MET A 141 3.74 -0.79 -7.71
CA MET A 141 3.03 -0.49 -6.47
C MET A 141 1.97 -1.53 -6.14
N PHE A 142 1.28 -2.06 -7.16
CA PHE A 142 0.29 -3.11 -6.97
C PHE A 142 0.95 -4.42 -6.54
N ALA A 143 2.03 -4.83 -7.23
CA ALA A 143 2.82 -6.00 -6.88
C ALA A 143 3.32 -5.92 -5.44
N TYR A 144 3.91 -4.78 -5.06
CA TYR A 144 4.33 -4.51 -3.68
C TYR A 144 3.18 -4.69 -2.67
N ALA A 145 2.02 -4.07 -2.92
CA ALA A 145 0.89 -4.14 -2.02
C ALA A 145 0.34 -5.57 -1.88
N VAL A 146 0.26 -6.33 -2.97
CA VAL A 146 -0.19 -7.73 -2.98
C VAL A 146 0.78 -8.63 -2.22
N LEU A 147 2.08 -8.53 -2.52
CA LEU A 147 3.13 -9.30 -1.84
C LEU A 147 3.12 -9.02 -0.34
N LYS A 148 3.11 -7.75 0.05
CA LYS A 148 3.05 -7.37 1.46
C LYS A 148 1.76 -7.84 2.13
N GLY A 149 0.63 -7.74 1.42
CA GLY A 149 -0.65 -8.28 1.86
C GLY A 149 -0.61 -9.79 2.11
N CYS A 150 0.10 -10.55 1.26
CA CYS A 150 0.30 -11.99 1.45
C CYS A 150 1.17 -12.26 2.70
N ARG A 151 2.31 -11.57 2.85
CA ARG A 151 3.20 -11.70 4.02
C ARG A 151 2.47 -11.42 5.33
N MET A 152 1.65 -10.37 5.36
CA MET A 152 0.88 -9.96 6.52
C MET A 152 -0.40 -10.78 6.75
N LYS A 153 -0.66 -11.81 5.92
CA LYS A 153 -1.90 -12.61 5.92
C LYS A 153 -3.17 -11.76 5.76
N ALA A 154 -3.03 -10.57 5.18
CA ALA A 154 -4.15 -9.75 4.77
C ALA A 154 -4.84 -10.35 3.53
N LEU A 155 -4.06 -11.01 2.66
CA LEU A 155 -4.49 -11.81 1.51
C LEU A 155 -4.08 -13.28 1.67
N HIS A 156 -4.80 -14.16 0.98
CA HIS A 156 -4.42 -15.56 0.85
C HIS A 156 -3.34 -15.71 -0.22
N THR A 157 -2.12 -16.08 0.18
CA THR A 157 -0.98 -16.24 -0.72
C THR A 157 -1.32 -17.11 -1.94
N GLU A 158 -1.93 -18.27 -1.72
CA GLU A 158 -2.29 -19.25 -2.75
C GLU A 158 -3.18 -18.68 -3.86
N LYS A 159 -3.94 -17.63 -3.57
CA LYS A 159 -4.85 -16.98 -4.52
C LYS A 159 -4.24 -15.76 -5.19
N TYR A 160 -3.41 -15.01 -4.47
CA TYR A 160 -3.02 -13.66 -4.88
C TYR A 160 -1.55 -13.52 -5.27
N GLU A 161 -0.64 -14.32 -4.71
CA GLU A 161 0.81 -14.20 -5.00
C GLU A 161 1.09 -14.44 -6.48
N GLY A 162 0.48 -15.48 -7.06
CA GLY A 162 0.64 -15.83 -8.47
C GLY A 162 0.38 -14.65 -9.41
N ILE A 163 -0.57 -13.78 -9.07
CA ILE A 163 -1.03 -12.66 -9.91
C ILE A 163 0.12 -11.71 -10.24
N VAL A 164 1.08 -11.57 -9.32
CA VAL A 164 2.14 -10.56 -9.41
C VAL A 164 3.53 -11.18 -9.61
N LEU A 165 3.62 -12.49 -9.82
CA LEU A 165 4.90 -13.19 -10.03
C LEU A 165 5.64 -12.70 -11.27
N GLY A 166 4.92 -12.43 -12.37
CA GLY A 166 5.54 -11.89 -13.59
C GLY A 166 6.28 -10.57 -13.33
N VAL A 167 5.67 -9.68 -12.53
CA VAL A 167 6.30 -8.42 -12.09
C VAL A 167 7.55 -8.69 -11.27
N CYS A 168 7.49 -9.66 -10.36
CA CYS A 168 8.61 -10.05 -9.52
C CYS A 168 9.78 -10.56 -10.36
N ASP A 169 9.50 -11.42 -11.34
CA ASP A 169 10.51 -12.01 -12.21
C ASP A 169 11.23 -10.93 -13.03
N LYS A 170 10.49 -9.96 -13.59
CA LYS A 170 11.07 -8.77 -14.27
C LYS A 170 12.01 -7.97 -13.36
N VAL A 171 11.56 -7.67 -12.13
CA VAL A 171 12.37 -6.95 -11.13
C VAL A 171 13.64 -7.74 -10.78
N MET A 172 13.51 -9.05 -10.55
CA MET A 172 14.63 -9.93 -10.17
C MET A 172 15.63 -10.16 -11.30
N ALA A 173 15.15 -10.23 -12.55
CA ALA A 173 15.98 -10.34 -13.75
C ALA A 173 16.67 -9.01 -14.11
N GLY A 174 16.26 -7.92 -13.47
CA GLY A 174 16.78 -6.58 -13.74
C GLY A 174 16.26 -5.98 -15.04
N GLU A 175 15.20 -6.54 -15.62
CA GLU A 175 14.57 -6.09 -16.86
C GLU A 175 13.91 -4.71 -16.74
N ILE A 176 13.75 -4.20 -15.51
CA ILE A 176 13.25 -2.84 -15.21
C ILE A 176 14.39 -1.81 -15.20
N PHE A 177 15.66 -2.25 -15.08
CA PHE A 177 16.83 -1.37 -14.98
C PHE A 177 17.57 -1.29 -16.33
N THR A 178 16.84 -1.04 -17.42
CA THR A 178 17.38 -1.19 -18.77
C THR A 178 18.40 -0.13 -19.17
N ASP A 179 18.38 1.07 -18.55
CA ASP A 179 19.23 2.20 -18.93
C ASP A 179 19.68 3.04 -17.72
N ASP A 180 20.80 3.77 -17.87
CA ASP A 180 21.30 4.73 -16.85
C ASP A 180 20.29 5.86 -16.52
N ASP A 181 19.28 6.06 -17.36
CA ASP A 181 18.23 7.08 -17.26
C ASP A 181 16.88 6.54 -16.74
N THR A 182 16.81 5.29 -16.23
CA THR A 182 15.56 4.78 -15.62
C THR A 182 15.04 5.74 -14.53
N ASP A 183 13.74 6.03 -14.57
CA ASP A 183 13.10 6.95 -13.62
C ASP A 183 13.37 6.49 -12.17
N LYS A 184 13.90 7.40 -11.35
CA LYS A 184 14.25 7.12 -9.94
C LYS A 184 13.05 6.61 -9.12
N ASN A 185 11.83 7.01 -9.47
CA ASN A 185 10.62 6.51 -8.84
C ASN A 185 10.35 5.04 -9.20
N VAL A 186 10.58 4.66 -10.46
CA VAL A 186 10.49 3.26 -10.91
C VAL A 186 11.53 2.42 -10.18
N VAL A 187 12.78 2.88 -10.12
CA VAL A 187 13.86 2.19 -9.38
C VAL A 187 13.50 1.99 -7.91
N SER A 188 12.98 3.04 -7.26
CA SER A 188 12.61 2.98 -5.84
C SER A 188 11.47 1.97 -5.59
N LYS A 189 10.48 1.90 -6.49
CA LYS A 189 9.36 0.97 -6.38
C LYS A 189 9.77 -0.47 -6.70
N ALA A 190 10.66 -0.66 -7.68
CA ALA A 190 11.26 -1.97 -7.96
C ALA A 190 12.03 -2.49 -6.74
N ALA A 191 12.76 -1.63 -6.03
CA ALA A 191 13.42 -2.00 -4.78
C ALA A 191 12.42 -2.42 -3.68
N LEU A 192 11.26 -1.77 -3.59
CA LEU A 192 10.19 -2.18 -2.66
C LEU A 192 9.63 -3.57 -3.02
N VAL A 193 9.36 -3.81 -4.31
CA VAL A 193 8.90 -5.13 -4.80
C VAL A 193 9.96 -6.19 -4.49
N TYR A 194 11.22 -5.97 -4.87
CA TYR A 194 12.33 -6.87 -4.58
C TYR A 194 12.41 -7.25 -3.09
N SER A 195 12.35 -6.25 -2.21
CA SER A 195 12.33 -6.43 -0.76
C SER A 195 11.20 -7.37 -0.31
N GLU A 196 9.98 -7.14 -0.78
CA GLU A 196 8.84 -7.96 -0.39
C GLU A 196 8.85 -9.36 -1.05
N THR A 197 9.40 -9.51 -2.25
CA THR A 197 9.59 -10.81 -2.91
C THR A 197 10.54 -11.68 -2.08
N VAL A 198 11.67 -11.13 -1.66
CA VAL A 198 12.64 -11.86 -0.81
C VAL A 198 11.99 -12.25 0.52
N ARG A 199 11.31 -11.32 1.20
CA ARG A 199 10.64 -11.57 2.48
C ARG A 199 9.52 -12.61 2.38
N ASN A 200 8.73 -12.59 1.30
CA ASN A 200 7.69 -13.59 1.08
C ASN A 200 8.28 -14.97 0.81
N ARG A 201 9.34 -15.05 0.01
CA ARG A 201 10.02 -16.32 -0.27
C ARG A 201 10.57 -16.94 1.01
N GLU A 202 11.29 -16.16 1.82
CA GLU A 202 11.77 -16.62 3.13
C GLU A 202 10.63 -17.12 4.02
N TYR A 203 9.49 -16.44 4.01
CA TYR A 203 8.30 -16.83 4.78
C TYR A 203 7.65 -18.13 4.27
N GLN A 204 7.49 -18.28 2.95
CA GLN A 204 6.93 -19.49 2.34
C GLN A 204 7.87 -20.68 2.49
N ASP A 205 9.18 -20.48 2.33
CA ASP A 205 10.20 -21.52 2.51
C ASP A 205 10.30 -21.95 3.98
N TYR A 206 10.13 -21.03 4.93
CA TYR A 206 9.99 -21.38 6.35
C TYR A 206 8.74 -22.24 6.60
N GLY A 207 7.59 -21.88 6.01
CA GLY A 207 6.35 -22.64 6.11
C GLY A 207 6.42 -24.05 5.50
N ARG A 208 7.05 -24.18 4.31
CA ARG A 208 7.21 -25.45 3.58
C ARG A 208 8.30 -26.35 4.16
N GLY A 209 9.41 -25.78 4.62
CA GLY A 209 10.56 -26.52 5.14
C GLY A 209 10.44 -26.93 6.61
N LYS A 210 9.57 -26.28 7.40
CA LYS A 210 9.40 -26.54 8.84
C LYS A 210 7.96 -26.86 9.28
N GLY A 211 7.09 -27.25 8.34
CA GLY A 211 5.77 -27.82 8.67
C GLY A 211 4.81 -26.85 9.35
N GLY A 212 4.82 -25.56 9.00
CA GLY A 212 3.82 -24.60 9.47
C GLY A 212 3.85 -24.29 10.97
N ALA A 213 4.96 -24.55 11.68
CA ALA A 213 5.11 -24.11 13.07
C ALA A 213 5.29 -22.58 13.13
N LEU A 214 4.17 -21.87 13.23
CA LEU A 214 4.11 -20.47 13.65
C LEU A 214 4.51 -20.41 15.14
N TRP A 215 5.66 -19.80 15.43
CA TRP A 215 6.09 -19.32 16.75
C TRP A 215 5.96 -20.30 17.93
N SER A 216 7.10 -20.79 18.43
CA SER A 216 7.23 -21.25 19.82
C SER A 216 7.72 -20.11 20.71
#